data_AF-A0AAN6HZU3-F1
#
_entry.id   AF-A0AAN6HZU3-F1
#
_cell.length_a   1.000
_cell.length_b   1.000
_cell.length_c   1.000
_cell.angle_alpha   90.00
_cell.angle_beta   90.00
_cell.angle_gamma   90.00
#
_symmetry.space_group_name_H-M   'P 1'
#
loop_
_entity.id
_entity.type
_entity.pdbx_description
1 polymer ?
#
loop_
_entity_poly.entity_id
_entity_poly.type
_entity_poly.pdbx_seq_one_letter_code
_entity_poly.pdbx_strand_id
1 'polypeptide(L)'
;MQTTKHLIFVFALLTSFLDALAISGKLDLPQESLADPARAWVSLSNETWTSTYRLNRRGEFSTIDLEPGNYSLVLRSLDFALSKTNFFRVEVNGDFEVFEVYPGITAPANPTPLKNKLNFTADSIVIKSFADEDQTAGILNMIPFWGLLQQYPIIGFVLAAMTLIALLPTLIGLIDPEFTQRALEVQQQAKKENKAKRA
;
A
#
# COMPACT_ATOMS: atom_id res chain seq x y z
N MET A 1 -19.13 -32.32 65.94
CA MET A 1 -18.23 -31.19 65.55
C MET A 1 -17.65 -31.43 64.15
N GLN A 2 -18.50 -31.61 63.12
CA GLN A 2 -18.04 -32.04 61.78
C GLN A 2 -18.68 -31.25 60.63
N THR A 3 -19.61 -30.35 60.94
CA THR A 3 -20.40 -29.59 59.95
C THR A 3 -19.72 -28.30 59.47
N THR A 4 -18.72 -27.79 60.20
CA THR A 4 -18.03 -26.53 59.86
C THR A 4 -16.98 -26.66 58.74
N LYS A 5 -16.48 -27.87 58.45
CA LYS A 5 -15.42 -28.06 57.43
C LYS A 5 -15.96 -28.05 56.00
N HIS A 6 -17.22 -28.43 55.79
CA HIS A 6 -17.82 -28.44 54.45
C HIS A 6 -18.28 -27.06 53.97
N LEU A 7 -18.58 -26.14 54.89
CA LEU A 7 -19.00 -24.77 54.54
C LEU A 7 -17.86 -23.95 53.91
N ILE A 8 -16.62 -24.14 54.39
CA ILE A 8 -15.44 -23.41 53.89
C ILE A 8 -15.04 -23.90 52.49
N PHE A 9 -15.21 -25.20 52.22
CA PHE A 9 -14.85 -25.79 50.92
C PHE A 9 -15.83 -25.38 49.81
N VAL A 10 -17.11 -25.19 50.13
CA VAL A 10 -18.12 -24.70 49.17
C VAL A 10 -17.95 -23.19 48.93
N PHE A 11 -17.52 -22.42 49.93
CA PHE A 11 -17.25 -20.98 49.77
C PHE A 11 -16.00 -20.71 48.92
N ALA A 12 -14.96 -21.55 49.04
CA ALA A 12 -13.75 -21.46 48.19
C ALA A 12 -13.97 -21.90 46.74
N LEU A 13 -15.00 -22.72 46.47
CA LEU A 13 -15.38 -23.13 45.12
C LEU A 13 -16.26 -22.11 44.39
N LEU A 14 -16.84 -21.15 45.12
CA LEU A 14 -17.70 -20.10 44.56
C LEU A 14 -16.93 -18.83 44.15
N THR A 15 -15.67 -18.67 44.56
CA THR A 15 -14.86 -17.46 44.28
C THR A 15 -13.92 -17.59 43.07
N SER A 16 -13.97 -18.70 42.34
CA SER A 16 -13.07 -18.95 41.19
C SER A 16 -13.77 -18.92 39.83
N PHE A 17 -14.97 -18.32 39.74
CA PHE A 17 -15.43 -17.78 38.47
C PHE A 17 -14.68 -16.47 38.21
N LEU A 18 -13.40 -16.59 37.82
CA LEU A 18 -12.79 -15.53 37.02
C LEU A 18 -13.59 -15.51 35.72
N ASP A 19 -14.47 -14.52 35.56
CA ASP A 19 -15.10 -14.23 34.28
C ASP A 19 -13.98 -13.91 33.29
N ALA A 20 -13.60 -14.92 32.51
CA ALA A 20 -12.65 -14.79 31.43
C ALA A 20 -13.24 -13.82 30.40
N LEU A 21 -12.72 -12.59 30.36
CA LEU A 21 -13.19 -11.60 29.40
C LEU A 21 -12.41 -11.74 28.10
N ALA A 22 -13.13 -11.76 26.98
CA ALA A 22 -12.56 -11.70 25.65
C ALA A 22 -12.74 -10.31 25.05
N ILE A 23 -11.65 -9.72 24.57
CA ILE A 23 -11.71 -8.53 23.71
C ILE A 23 -11.95 -9.02 22.29
N SER A 24 -12.99 -8.51 21.64
CA SER A 24 -13.29 -8.79 20.24
C SER A 24 -13.46 -7.49 19.45
N GLY A 25 -13.18 -7.58 18.16
CA GLY A 25 -13.31 -6.46 17.24
C GLY A 25 -13.44 -6.92 15.79
N LYS A 26 -13.85 -5.99 14.94
CA LYS A 26 -14.08 -6.22 13.52
C LYS A 26 -13.60 -5.05 12.69
N LEU A 27 -12.92 -5.36 11.60
CA LEU A 27 -12.60 -4.43 10.52
C LEU A 27 -13.52 -4.74 9.34
N ASP A 28 -14.42 -3.82 9.03
CA ASP A 28 -15.27 -3.90 7.85
C ASP A 28 -14.47 -3.45 6.63
N LEU A 29 -13.77 -4.41 6.03
CA LEU A 29 -12.88 -4.18 4.91
C LEU A 29 -13.65 -4.34 3.59
N PRO A 30 -13.40 -3.48 2.58
CA PRO A 30 -13.93 -3.72 1.24
C PRO A 30 -13.51 -5.12 0.78
N GLN A 31 -14.43 -5.89 0.17
CA GLN A 31 -14.24 -7.31 -0.16
C GLN A 31 -12.97 -7.63 -0.97
N GLU A 32 -12.37 -6.64 -1.63
CA GLU A 32 -11.17 -6.78 -2.46
C GLU A 32 -9.86 -6.35 -1.76
N SER A 33 -9.93 -5.73 -0.57
CA SER A 33 -8.76 -5.08 0.05
C SER A 33 -7.86 -6.01 0.87
N LEU A 34 -8.32 -7.22 1.21
CA LEU A 34 -7.50 -8.23 1.89
C LEU A 34 -7.33 -9.46 0.99
N ALA A 35 -6.33 -9.42 0.10
CA ALA A 35 -5.89 -10.63 -0.59
C ALA A 35 -5.34 -11.68 0.42
N ASP A 36 -4.80 -11.24 1.57
CA ASP A 36 -4.24 -12.12 2.58
C ASP A 36 -4.45 -11.61 4.04
N PRO A 37 -5.28 -12.28 4.85
CA PRO A 37 -5.46 -11.97 6.28
C PRO A 37 -4.17 -12.07 7.11
N ALA A 38 -3.15 -12.81 6.65
CA ALA A 38 -1.85 -12.92 7.31
C ALA A 38 -1.02 -11.64 7.22
N ARG A 39 -1.51 -10.59 6.53
CA ARG A 39 -0.85 -9.29 6.43
C ARG A 39 -1.40 -8.26 7.41
N ALA A 40 -2.43 -8.63 8.17
CA ALA A 40 -2.96 -7.86 9.29
C ALA A 40 -2.88 -8.66 10.61
N TRP A 41 -2.66 -7.96 11.71
CA TRP A 41 -2.67 -8.53 13.04
C TRP A 41 -2.93 -7.46 14.10
N VAL A 42 -3.42 -7.91 15.25
CA VAL A 42 -3.59 -7.09 16.44
C VAL A 42 -2.58 -7.56 17.47
N SER A 43 -1.77 -6.63 17.99
CA SER A 43 -0.91 -6.89 19.14
C SER A 43 -1.58 -6.36 20.39
N LEU A 44 -1.70 -7.18 21.43
CA LEU A 44 -2.20 -6.78 22.74
C LEU A 44 -1.08 -6.97 23.76
N SER A 45 -0.84 -6.00 24.62
CA SER A 45 0.20 -6.07 25.63
C SER A 45 -0.19 -5.36 26.92
N ASN A 46 0.35 -5.82 28.04
CA ASN A 46 0.42 -5.08 29.30
C ASN A 46 1.91 -4.94 29.70
N GLU A 47 2.19 -4.64 30.97
CA GLU A 47 3.57 -4.45 31.44
C GLU A 47 4.44 -5.73 31.41
N THR A 48 3.83 -6.91 31.44
CA THR A 48 4.53 -8.19 31.63
C THR A 48 4.34 -9.18 30.48
N TRP A 49 3.35 -8.94 29.63
CA TRP A 49 2.89 -9.88 28.61
C TRP A 49 2.57 -9.16 27.30
N THR A 50 2.81 -9.87 26.19
CA THR A 50 2.43 -9.43 24.84
C THR A 50 1.97 -10.65 24.05
N SER A 51 0.86 -10.49 23.33
CA SER A 51 0.33 -11.49 22.41
C SER A 51 -0.08 -10.85 21.09
N THR A 52 -0.14 -11.68 20.05
CA THR A 52 -0.52 -11.26 18.70
C THR A 52 -1.63 -12.16 18.17
N TYR A 53 -2.68 -11.52 17.67
CA TYR A 53 -3.88 -12.16 17.15
C TYR A 53 -4.02 -11.85 15.67
N ARG A 54 -4.25 -12.88 14.88
CA ARG A 54 -4.53 -12.74 13.44
C ARG A 54 -6.01 -12.46 13.22
N LEU A 55 -6.30 -11.70 12.18
CA LEU A 55 -7.67 -11.48 11.74
C LEU A 55 -8.11 -12.63 10.86
N ASN A 56 -9.37 -13.01 10.96
CA ASN A 56 -9.97 -13.96 10.03
C ASN A 56 -10.26 -13.28 8.67
N ARG A 57 -10.73 -14.05 7.69
CA ARG A 57 -11.11 -13.53 6.36
C ARG A 57 -12.25 -12.49 6.37
N ARG A 58 -12.99 -12.38 7.47
CA ARG A 58 -14.06 -11.40 7.68
C ARG A 58 -13.58 -10.15 8.43
N GLY A 59 -12.28 -10.03 8.69
CA GLY A 59 -11.69 -8.92 9.43
C GLY A 59 -11.96 -8.97 10.94
N GLU A 60 -12.38 -10.11 11.48
CA GLU A 60 -12.69 -10.26 12.91
C GLU A 60 -11.50 -10.84 13.66
N PHE A 61 -11.33 -10.43 14.91
CA PHE A 61 -10.39 -11.01 15.86
C PHE A 61 -11.04 -11.13 17.24
N SER A 62 -10.54 -12.07 18.03
CA SER A 62 -10.90 -12.23 19.43
C SER A 62 -9.68 -12.67 20.23
N THR A 63 -9.60 -12.21 21.47
CA THR A 63 -8.68 -12.73 22.48
C THR A 63 -9.37 -13.82 23.31
N ILE A 64 -8.61 -14.43 24.21
CA ILE A 64 -9.10 -15.40 25.19
C ILE A 64 -8.55 -15.03 26.57
N ASP A 65 -9.38 -15.25 27.60
CA ASP A 65 -9.01 -15.27 29.02
C ASP A 65 -8.16 -14.08 29.51
N LEU A 66 -8.67 -12.85 29.34
CA LEU A 66 -7.99 -11.68 29.87
C LEU A 66 -8.41 -11.41 31.32
N GLU A 67 -7.40 -11.15 32.14
CA GLU A 67 -7.59 -10.62 33.48
C GLU A 67 -8.04 -9.15 33.43
N PRO A 68 -8.74 -8.65 34.45
CA PRO A 68 -9.00 -7.21 34.59
C PRO A 68 -7.70 -6.40 34.63
N GLY A 69 -7.66 -5.29 33.88
CA GLY A 69 -6.46 -4.47 33.80
C GLY A 69 -6.42 -3.53 32.61
N ASN A 70 -5.29 -2.83 32.47
CA ASN A 70 -5.02 -1.90 31.39
C ASN A 70 -4.13 -2.55 30.34
N TYR A 71 -4.56 -2.51 29.10
CA TYR A 71 -3.85 -3.09 27.97
C TYR A 71 -3.60 -2.04 26.88
N SER A 72 -2.48 -2.19 26.18
CA SER A 72 -2.20 -1.50 24.94
C SER A 72 -2.54 -2.42 23.78
N LEU A 73 -3.40 -1.94 22.87
CA LEU A 73 -3.76 -2.65 21.66
C LEU A 73 -3.25 -1.87 20.44
N VAL A 74 -2.55 -2.57 19.55
CA VAL A 74 -2.03 -1.99 18.31
C VAL A 74 -2.50 -2.79 17.13
N LEU A 75 -3.26 -2.15 16.24
CA LEU A 75 -3.64 -2.72 14.95
C LEU A 75 -2.51 -2.50 13.95
N ARG A 76 -2.03 -3.56 13.34
CA ARG A 76 -0.98 -3.50 12.32
C ARG A 76 -1.46 -4.17 11.05
N SER A 77 -1.21 -3.52 9.93
CA SER A 77 -1.49 -4.07 8.62
C SER A 77 -0.45 -3.56 7.63
N LEU A 78 -0.06 -4.44 6.71
CA LEU A 78 0.79 -4.05 5.58
C LEU A 78 -0.02 -3.34 4.50
N ASP A 79 -1.32 -3.57 4.39
CA ASP A 79 -2.14 -3.09 3.26
C ASP A 79 -2.97 -1.85 3.58
N PHE A 80 -3.25 -1.60 4.85
CA PHE A 80 -4.11 -0.50 5.27
C PHE A 80 -3.69 0.08 6.61
N ALA A 81 -4.27 1.21 6.97
CA ALA A 81 -4.22 1.83 8.28
C ALA A 81 -5.60 2.39 8.64
N LEU A 82 -5.84 2.61 9.92
CA LEU A 82 -6.97 3.43 10.34
C LEU A 82 -6.65 4.91 10.12
N SER A 83 -7.66 5.66 9.69
CA SER A 83 -7.59 7.08 9.37
C SER A 83 -7.16 7.96 10.54
N LYS A 84 -7.49 7.57 11.78
CA LYS A 84 -7.18 8.33 13.00
C LYS A 84 -5.92 7.83 13.71
N THR A 85 -5.96 6.60 14.22
CA THR A 85 -4.86 5.97 14.95
C THR A 85 -4.98 4.46 14.88
N ASN A 86 -3.83 3.80 15.00
CA ASN A 86 -3.71 2.36 15.11
C ASN A 86 -3.41 1.91 16.56
N PHE A 87 -3.33 2.85 17.50
CA PHE A 87 -2.95 2.62 18.89
C PHE A 87 -4.13 2.90 19.81
N PHE A 88 -4.40 1.96 20.70
CA PHE A 88 -5.54 2.01 21.60
C PHE A 88 -5.11 1.60 23.01
N ARG A 89 -5.72 2.24 24.01
CA ARG A 89 -5.74 1.74 25.38
C ARG A 89 -7.05 1.00 25.57
N VAL A 90 -6.98 -0.21 26.11
CA VAL A 90 -8.16 -1.01 26.45
C VAL A 90 -8.16 -1.22 27.95
N GLU A 91 -9.25 -0.85 28.60
CA GLU A 91 -9.44 -1.01 30.04
C GLU A 91 -10.46 -2.12 30.26
N VAL A 92 -10.07 -3.16 30.99
CA VAL A 92 -10.87 -4.36 31.22
C VAL A 92 -11.29 -4.39 32.69
N ASN A 93 -12.60 -4.30 32.95
CA ASN A 93 -13.20 -4.38 34.29
C ASN A 93 -14.65 -4.89 34.18
N GLY A 94 -14.83 -6.21 34.05
CA GLY A 94 -16.13 -6.86 33.83
C GLY A 94 -16.70 -6.70 32.40
N ASP A 95 -16.51 -5.54 31.78
CA ASP A 95 -16.56 -5.31 30.32
C ASP A 95 -15.24 -4.64 29.90
N PHE A 96 -15.09 -4.29 28.63
CA PHE A 96 -13.96 -3.52 28.13
C PHE A 96 -14.36 -2.18 27.52
N GLU A 97 -13.60 -1.15 27.86
CA GLU A 97 -13.66 0.18 27.26
C GLU A 97 -12.40 0.42 26.42
N VAL A 98 -12.53 1.23 25.38
CA VAL A 98 -11.46 1.45 24.40
C VAL A 98 -11.26 2.94 24.21
N PHE A 99 -10.00 3.37 24.23
CA PHE A 99 -9.61 4.77 24.10
C PHE A 99 -8.57 4.90 22.98
N GLU A 100 -8.75 5.90 22.11
CA GLU A 100 -7.76 6.25 21.09
C GLU A 100 -6.51 6.82 21.76
N VAL A 101 -5.34 6.33 21.35
CA VAL A 101 -4.03 6.84 21.81
C VAL A 101 -3.25 7.33 20.60
N TYR A 102 -2.58 8.47 20.76
CA TYR A 102 -1.72 9.04 19.73
C TYR A 102 -0.27 9.00 20.21
N PRO A 103 0.61 8.23 19.54
CA PRO A 103 2.02 8.18 19.92
C PRO A 103 2.64 9.57 19.95
N GLY A 104 3.35 9.88 21.04
CA GLY A 104 4.02 11.18 21.21
C GLY A 104 3.10 12.32 21.66
N ILE A 105 1.81 12.08 21.90
CA ILE A 105 0.87 13.07 22.45
C ILE A 105 0.40 12.58 23.82
N THR A 106 0.46 13.46 24.82
CA THR A 106 -0.07 13.17 26.16
C THR A 106 -1.59 12.97 26.07
N ALA A 107 -2.08 11.86 26.63
CA ALA A 107 -3.50 11.58 26.67
C ALA A 107 -4.26 12.69 27.44
N PRO A 108 -5.49 13.04 27.02
CA PRO A 108 -6.31 14.00 27.73
C PRO A 108 -6.63 13.49 29.14
N ALA A 109 -6.80 14.42 30.10
CA ALA A 109 -7.08 14.07 31.50
C ALA A 109 -8.38 13.26 31.67
N ASN A 110 -9.38 13.53 30.83
CA ASN A 110 -10.65 12.80 30.78
C ASN A 110 -10.89 12.25 29.36
N PRO A 111 -10.30 11.11 29.00
CA PRO A 111 -10.50 10.51 27.69
C PRO A 111 -11.93 9.97 27.56
N THR A 112 -12.56 10.19 26.41
CA THR A 112 -13.89 9.65 26.12
C THR A 112 -13.75 8.27 25.47
N PRO A 113 -14.48 7.24 25.94
CA PRO A 113 -14.42 5.91 25.35
C PRO A 113 -15.03 5.89 23.94
N LEU A 114 -14.50 5.00 23.10
CA LEU A 114 -14.98 4.81 21.73
C LEU A 114 -16.36 4.15 21.75
N LYS A 115 -17.34 4.83 21.17
CA LYS A 115 -18.73 4.34 21.08
C LYS A 115 -18.85 2.95 20.44
N ASN A 116 -18.03 2.68 19.41
CA ASN A 116 -18.05 1.41 18.68
C ASN A 116 -16.92 0.45 19.10
N LYS A 117 -16.21 0.74 20.21
CA LYS A 117 -15.07 -0.05 20.70
C LYS A 117 -14.05 -0.36 19.58
N LEU A 118 -13.86 -1.63 19.22
CA LEU A 118 -12.93 -2.11 18.19
C LEU A 118 -13.64 -2.52 16.88
N ASN A 119 -14.84 -1.99 16.63
CA ASN A 119 -15.57 -2.18 15.39
C ASN A 119 -15.37 -0.97 14.48
N PHE A 120 -14.55 -1.16 13.45
CA PHE A 120 -14.15 -0.13 12.48
C PHE A 120 -14.88 -0.36 11.15
N THR A 121 -15.49 0.70 10.63
CA THR A 121 -16.19 0.68 9.33
C THR A 121 -15.22 0.99 8.19
N ALA A 122 -15.61 0.65 6.95
CA ALA A 122 -14.81 0.93 5.76
C ALA A 122 -14.36 2.40 5.66
N ASP A 123 -15.22 3.35 6.06
CA ASP A 123 -14.92 4.80 6.05
C ASP A 123 -13.74 5.19 6.96
N SER A 124 -13.48 4.38 7.98
CA SER A 124 -12.38 4.60 8.93
C SER A 124 -11.05 4.00 8.47
N ILE A 125 -11.04 3.24 7.37
CA ILE A 125 -9.90 2.48 6.86
C ILE A 125 -9.35 3.14 5.60
N VAL A 126 -8.03 3.34 5.57
CA VAL A 126 -7.30 3.92 4.44
C VAL A 126 -6.34 2.85 3.89
N ILE A 127 -6.47 2.54 2.60
CA ILE A 127 -5.55 1.63 1.91
C ILE A 127 -4.21 2.33 1.71
N LYS A 128 -3.13 1.65 2.06
CA LYS A 128 -1.78 2.17 1.88
C LYS A 128 -1.38 2.05 0.41
N SER A 129 -1.17 3.18 -0.24
CA SER A 129 -0.45 3.20 -1.52
C SER A 129 1.04 3.29 -1.23
N PHE A 130 1.79 2.24 -1.57
CA PHE A 130 3.26 2.24 -1.54
C PHE A 130 3.88 2.45 -2.93
N ALA A 131 3.06 2.37 -3.98
CA ALA A 131 3.47 2.81 -5.29
C ALA A 131 3.34 4.34 -5.30
N ASP A 132 4.46 5.03 -5.40
CA ASP A 132 4.44 6.42 -5.83
C ASP A 132 3.73 6.45 -7.19
N GLU A 133 2.70 7.28 -7.27
CA GLU A 133 1.86 7.47 -8.45
C GLU A 133 2.63 8.25 -9.53
N ASP A 134 3.79 7.73 -9.91
CA ASP A 134 4.66 8.27 -10.96
C ASP A 134 4.68 7.35 -12.19
N GLN A 135 3.69 6.46 -12.30
CA GLN A 135 3.52 5.57 -13.46
C GLN A 135 2.77 6.23 -14.63
N THR A 136 2.33 7.48 -14.48
CA THR A 136 1.75 8.32 -15.55
C THR A 136 2.73 9.32 -16.16
N ALA A 137 4.01 9.31 -15.77
CA ALA A 137 5.10 9.75 -16.65
C ALA A 137 5.26 8.70 -17.78
N GLY A 138 4.17 8.47 -18.51
CA GLY A 138 3.97 7.34 -19.40
C GLY A 138 5.06 7.29 -20.44
N ILE A 139 5.47 6.07 -20.80
CA ILE A 139 6.32 5.58 -21.91
C ILE A 139 6.98 6.66 -22.81
N LEU A 140 6.22 7.66 -23.27
CA LEU A 140 6.69 8.88 -23.93
C LEU A 140 7.78 9.64 -23.16
N ASN A 141 7.73 9.72 -21.82
CA ASN A 141 8.77 10.38 -21.02
C ASN A 141 10.06 9.56 -20.89
N MET A 142 10.06 8.28 -21.28
CA MET A 142 11.29 7.48 -21.42
C MET A 142 12.01 7.74 -22.75
N ILE A 143 11.36 8.44 -23.69
CA ILE A 143 11.99 8.84 -24.94
C ILE A 143 12.89 10.04 -24.64
N PRO A 144 14.22 9.91 -24.76
CA PRO A 144 15.18 10.92 -24.28
C PRO A 144 15.05 12.31 -24.94
N PHE A 145 14.30 12.40 -26.04
CA PHE A 145 14.04 13.63 -26.78
C PHE A 145 12.62 14.17 -26.64
N TRP A 146 11.74 13.52 -25.86
CA TRP A 146 10.34 13.96 -25.72
C TRP A 146 10.22 15.33 -25.03
N GLY A 147 11.01 15.56 -23.97
CA GLY A 147 11.09 16.87 -23.33
C GLY A 147 11.58 17.97 -24.28
N LEU A 148 12.47 17.64 -25.22
CA LEU A 148 12.94 18.59 -26.23
C LEU A 148 11.84 18.92 -27.26
N LEU A 149 10.98 17.97 -27.62
CA LEU A 149 9.85 18.19 -28.52
C LEU A 149 8.76 19.08 -27.89
N GLN A 150 8.53 18.95 -26.59
CA GLN A 150 7.60 19.82 -25.87
C GLN A 150 8.15 21.25 -25.72
N GLN A 151 9.44 21.38 -25.41
CA GLN A 151 10.05 22.70 -25.16
C GLN A 151 10.38 23.46 -26.46
N TYR A 152 10.75 22.75 -27.53
CA TYR A 152 11.14 23.33 -28.82
C TYR A 152 10.48 22.59 -29.99
N PRO A 153 9.16 22.80 -30.22
CA PRO A 153 8.42 22.06 -31.23
C PRO A 153 9.02 22.20 -32.64
N ILE A 154 9.51 23.40 -32.98
CA ILE A 154 10.15 23.66 -34.28
C ILE A 154 11.42 22.82 -34.47
N ILE A 155 12.28 22.73 -33.43
CA ILE A 155 13.51 21.94 -33.49
C ILE A 155 13.17 20.45 -33.59
N GLY A 156 12.14 19.99 -32.87
CA GLY A 156 11.60 18.63 -32.99
C GLY A 156 11.15 18.29 -34.42
N PHE A 157 10.40 19.17 -35.06
CA PHE A 157 9.99 19.00 -36.47
C PHE A 157 11.19 18.99 -37.43
N VAL A 158 12.19 19.84 -37.22
CA VAL A 158 13.40 19.89 -38.06
C VAL A 158 14.19 18.59 -37.94
N LEU A 159 14.38 18.06 -36.73
CA LEU A 159 15.06 16.77 -36.50
C LEU A 159 14.29 15.59 -37.11
N ALA A 160 12.96 15.58 -36.99
CA ALA A 160 12.11 14.57 -37.63
C ALA A 160 12.20 14.65 -39.17
N ALA A 161 12.19 15.85 -39.75
CA ALA A 161 12.35 16.03 -41.19
C ALA A 161 13.74 15.59 -41.67
N MET A 162 14.80 15.93 -40.93
CA MET A 162 16.16 15.52 -41.26
C MET A 162 16.36 14.00 -41.21
N THR A 163 15.83 13.34 -40.18
CA THR A 163 15.89 11.87 -40.08
C THR A 163 15.11 11.20 -41.19
N LEU A 164 13.96 11.74 -41.58
CA LEU A 164 13.16 11.21 -42.69
C LEU A 164 13.86 11.39 -44.04
N ILE A 165 14.52 12.53 -44.28
CA ILE A 165 15.35 12.76 -45.48
C ILE A 165 16.56 11.81 -45.50
N ALA A 166 17.21 11.58 -44.35
CA ALA A 166 18.35 10.67 -44.25
C ALA A 166 17.95 9.19 -44.48
N LEU A 167 16.72 8.81 -44.08
CA LEU A 167 16.17 7.46 -44.26
C LEU A 167 15.44 7.27 -45.60
N LEU A 168 15.25 8.34 -46.38
CA LEU A 168 14.56 8.29 -47.66
C LEU A 168 15.19 7.29 -48.65
N PRO A 169 16.54 7.24 -48.82
CA PRO A 169 17.18 6.27 -49.71
C PRO A 169 16.96 4.82 -49.28
N THR A 170 16.97 4.53 -47.98
CA THR A 170 16.71 3.20 -47.43
C THR A 170 15.25 2.79 -47.57
N LEU A 171 14.31 3.71 -47.39
CA LEU A 171 12.88 3.48 -47.63
C LEU A 171 12.58 3.24 -49.11
N ILE A 172 13.20 4.01 -50.01
CA ILE A 172 13.05 3.79 -51.45
C ILE A 172 13.69 2.45 -51.85
N GLY A 173 14.84 2.09 -51.30
CA GLY A 173 15.48 0.78 -51.56
C GLY A 173 14.67 -0.43 -51.08
N LEU A 174 13.76 -0.25 -50.10
CA LEU A 174 12.80 -1.27 -49.68
C LEU A 174 11.65 -1.47 -50.69
N ILE A 175 11.30 -0.43 -51.44
CA ILE A 175 10.19 -0.43 -52.41
C ILE A 175 10.70 -0.75 -53.82
N ASP A 176 11.88 -0.25 -54.18
CA ASP A 176 12.56 -0.47 -55.47
C ASP A 176 14.08 -0.68 -55.20
N PRO A 177 14.54 -1.94 -55.09
CA PRO A 177 15.94 -2.24 -54.78
C PRO A 177 16.92 -1.81 -55.88
N GLU A 178 16.46 -1.65 -57.13
CA GLU A 178 17.29 -1.23 -58.25
C GLU A 178 17.44 0.30 -58.35
N PHE A 179 16.60 1.05 -57.63
CA PHE A 179 16.68 2.52 -57.60
C PHE A 179 18.02 3.01 -57.07
N THR A 180 18.55 2.39 -56.02
CA THR A 180 19.82 2.78 -55.39
C THR A 180 20.99 2.62 -56.35
N GLN A 181 21.00 1.57 -57.18
CA GLN A 181 22.04 1.34 -58.17
C GLN A 181 21.98 2.38 -59.30
N ARG A 182 20.76 2.63 -59.83
CA ARG A 182 20.52 3.66 -60.85
C ARG A 182 20.92 5.06 -60.35
N ALA A 183 20.60 5.41 -59.11
CA ALA A 183 20.99 6.69 -58.53
C ALA A 183 22.51 6.84 -58.38
N LEU A 184 23.21 5.75 -58.04
CA LEU A 184 24.67 5.74 -57.90
C LEU A 184 25.37 5.89 -59.26
N GLU A 185 24.86 5.24 -60.29
CA GLU A 185 25.35 5.36 -61.67
C GLU A 185 25.20 6.77 -62.22
N VAL A 186 24.04 7.42 -61.99
CA VAL A 186 23.79 8.81 -62.38
C VAL A 186 24.74 9.77 -61.66
N GLN A 187 24.99 9.59 -60.36
CA GLN A 187 25.97 10.41 -59.64
C GLN A 187 27.40 10.21 -60.15
N GLN A 188 27.79 8.99 -60.52
CA GLN A 188 29.11 8.70 -61.06
C GLN A 188 29.29 9.28 -62.47
N GLN A 189 28.27 9.20 -63.32
CA GLN A 189 28.27 9.85 -64.63
C GLN A 189 28.38 11.37 -64.51
N ALA A 190 27.58 11.99 -63.64
CA ALA A 190 27.64 13.43 -63.40
C ALA A 190 29.01 13.89 -62.86
N LYS A 191 29.66 13.08 -62.01
CA LYS A 191 31.04 13.35 -61.54
C LYS A 191 32.07 13.21 -62.66
N LYS A 192 31.95 12.20 -63.52
CA LYS A 192 32.84 12.00 -64.68
C LYS A 192 32.69 13.12 -65.69
N GLU A 193 31.48 13.55 -66.00
CA GLU A 193 31.21 14.67 -66.90
C GLU A 193 31.76 16.00 -66.36
N ASN A 194 31.56 16.28 -65.06
CA ASN A 194 32.11 17.48 -64.44
C ASN A 194 33.65 17.47 -64.38
N LYS A 195 34.27 16.30 -64.27
CA LYS A 195 35.73 16.15 -64.34
C LYS A 195 36.24 16.34 -65.77
N ALA A 196 35.52 15.83 -66.77
CA ALA A 196 35.83 16.00 -68.18
C ALA A 196 35.67 17.46 -68.65
N LYS A 197 34.70 18.21 -68.11
CA LYS A 197 34.54 19.66 -68.38
C LYS A 197 35.59 20.55 -67.69
N ARG A 198 36.35 20.00 -66.73
CA ARG A 198 37.38 20.71 -65.95
C ARG A 198 38.81 20.35 -66.38
N ALA A 199 38.97 19.38 -67.28
CA ALA A 199 40.23 19.01 -67.92
C ALA A 199 40.33 19.70 -69.28
#